data_AF-A0A086Z1K7-F1
#
_entry.id   AF-A0A086Z1K7-F1
#
_cell.length_a   1.000
_cell.length_b   1.000
_cell.length_c   1.000
_cell.angle_alpha   90.00
_cell.angle_beta   90.00
_cell.angle_gamma   90.00
#
_symmetry.space_group_name_H-M   'P 1'
#
loop_
_entity.id
_entity.type
_entity.pdbx_description
1 polymer ?
#
loop_
_entity_poly.entity_id
_entity_poly.type
_entity_poly.pdbx_seq_one_letter_code
_entity_poly.pdbx_strand_id
1 'polypeptide(L)'
;MAGPWYDAVVKKVGYIVVGLLLACLVIASPVAGIIVGLLGLGAYSLVRAVRMKGKGSKGRHDASGRTPDGEAGPGGRPGRLGYRVEPRPDHEESVEEQEARFRRSYRAAFGCEPCNARPDGCLIADVEECAGVDVAKRGEHQGQFARYGKGAWMWVLVTREHIRDGRYEGWPTIEVWLDGESAGYLTPLQTSRHYFQVPEEGGVTQAHIRQDNNTGVYHMRVELPPKHDEIFLEPFIERRPAPRRDAPTPVGPPPPPPRRR
;
A
#
# COMPACT_ATOMS: atom_id res chain seq x y z
N MET A 1 35.93 -47.05 18.39
CA MET A 1 35.50 -45.68 18.75
C MET A 1 35.92 -44.75 17.62
N ALA A 2 34.99 -44.33 16.76
CA ALA A 2 35.30 -43.40 15.67
C ALA A 2 35.43 -41.98 16.24
N GLY A 3 36.55 -41.31 15.96
CA GLY A 3 36.85 -39.98 16.50
C GLY A 3 35.94 -38.89 15.92
N PRO A 4 35.83 -37.74 16.61
CA PRO A 4 34.94 -36.62 16.23
C PRO A 4 35.19 -36.03 14.84
N TRP A 5 36.34 -36.35 14.22
CA TRP A 5 36.66 -36.00 12.85
C TRP A 5 35.87 -36.80 11.81
N TYR A 6 35.50 -38.05 12.11
CA TYR A 6 34.77 -38.93 11.19
C TYR A 6 33.34 -38.43 10.96
N ASP A 7 32.66 -38.02 12.03
CA ASP A 7 31.29 -37.49 11.95
C ASP A 7 31.20 -36.16 11.18
N ALA A 8 32.24 -35.33 11.25
CA ALA A 8 32.28 -34.06 10.52
C ALA A 8 32.44 -34.29 9.01
N VAL A 9 33.26 -35.27 8.62
CA VAL A 9 33.48 -35.62 7.22
C VAL A 9 32.25 -36.32 6.63
N VAL A 10 31.66 -37.28 7.35
CA VAL A 10 30.44 -37.99 6.90
C VAL A 10 29.27 -37.02 6.72
N LYS A 11 29.09 -36.04 7.63
CA LYS A 11 28.07 -35.00 7.47
C LYS A 11 28.31 -34.14 6.24
N LYS A 12 29.54 -33.67 6.02
CA LYS A 12 29.87 -32.82 4.86
C LYS A 12 29.66 -33.55 3.53
N VAL A 13 30.09 -34.81 3.44
CA VAL A 13 29.88 -35.64 2.24
C VAL A 13 28.39 -35.90 2.02
N GLY A 14 27.63 -36.19 3.10
CA GLY A 14 26.18 -36.36 3.03
C GLY A 14 25.45 -35.14 2.48
N TYR A 15 25.79 -33.92 2.94
CA TYR A 15 25.18 -32.69 2.43
C TYR A 15 25.49 -32.43 0.95
N ILE A 16 26.70 -32.75 0.50
CA ILE A 16 27.10 -32.58 -0.90
C ILE A 16 26.33 -33.55 -1.80
N VAL A 17 26.19 -34.82 -1.39
CA VAL A 17 25.43 -35.83 -2.16
C VAL A 17 23.94 -35.48 -2.22
N VAL A 18 23.35 -35.03 -1.11
CA VAL A 18 21.94 -34.58 -1.09
C VAL A 18 21.75 -33.34 -1.97
N GLY A 19 22.68 -32.38 -1.93
CA GLY A 19 22.64 -31.20 -2.78
C GLY A 19 22.69 -31.54 -4.28
N LEU A 20 23.56 -32.47 -4.66
CA LEU A 20 23.66 -32.95 -6.05
C LEU A 20 22.40 -33.69 -6.51
N LEU A 21 21.82 -34.54 -5.66
CA LEU A 21 20.57 -35.24 -5.98
C LEU A 21 19.39 -34.27 -6.16
N LEU A 22 19.30 -33.23 -5.32
CA LEU A 22 18.29 -32.19 -5.46
C LEU A 22 18.48 -31.36 -6.73
N ALA A 23 19.73 -31.06 -7.10
CA ALA A 23 20.03 -30.36 -8.36
C ALA A 23 19.64 -31.20 -9.59
N CYS A 24 19.91 -32.51 -9.58
CA CYS A 24 19.49 -33.41 -10.66
C CYS A 24 17.95 -33.52 -10.79
N LEU A 25 17.23 -33.49 -9.66
CA LEU A 25 15.76 -33.51 -9.64
C LEU A 25 15.13 -32.24 -10.24
N VAL A 26 15.78 -31.08 -10.05
CA VAL A 26 15.36 -29.79 -10.64
C VAL A 26 15.57 -29.77 -12.16
N ILE A 27 16.66 -30.38 -12.64
CA ILE A 27 16.96 -30.47 -14.09
C ILE A 27 15.98 -31.43 -14.79
N ALA A 28 15.58 -32.52 -14.13
CA ALA A 28 14.68 -33.51 -14.71
C ALA A 28 13.21 -33.06 -14.77
N SER A 29 12.77 -32.14 -13.89
CA SER A 29 11.42 -31.57 -13.94
C SER A 29 11.37 -30.18 -13.28
N PRO A 30 11.14 -29.11 -14.06
CA PRO A 30 11.01 -27.75 -13.53
C PRO A 30 9.92 -27.63 -12.46
N VAL A 31 8.84 -28.42 -12.60
CA VAL A 31 7.71 -28.44 -11.68
C VAL A 31 8.10 -29.05 -10.32
N ALA A 32 8.89 -30.13 -10.33
CA ALA A 32 9.39 -30.74 -9.10
C ALA A 32 10.33 -29.79 -8.34
N GLY A 33 11.17 -29.03 -9.06
CA GLY A 33 12.05 -28.02 -8.48
C GLY A 33 11.31 -26.90 -7.76
N ILE A 34 10.21 -26.41 -8.34
CA ILE A 34 9.36 -25.38 -7.71
C ILE A 34 8.72 -25.92 -6.43
N ILE A 35 8.19 -27.15 -6.43
CA ILE A 35 7.56 -27.76 -5.25
C ILE A 35 8.56 -27.92 -4.11
N VAL A 36 9.76 -28.44 -4.39
CA VAL A 36 10.81 -28.59 -3.37
C VAL A 36 11.29 -27.23 -2.84
N GLY A 37 11.41 -26.23 -3.70
CA GLY A 37 11.76 -24.86 -3.30
C GLY A 37 10.73 -24.25 -2.35
N LEU A 38 9.43 -24.41 -2.66
CA LEU A 38 8.34 -23.92 -1.80
C LEU A 38 8.29 -24.64 -0.45
N LEU A 39 8.50 -25.96 -0.42
CA LEU A 39 8.57 -26.74 0.82
C LEU A 39 9.77 -26.32 1.68
N GLY A 40 10.93 -26.08 1.08
CA GLY A 40 12.11 -25.58 1.77
C GLY A 40 11.90 -24.18 2.37
N LEU A 41 11.27 -23.28 1.63
CA LEU A 41 10.95 -21.92 2.09
C LEU A 41 9.93 -21.93 3.23
N GLY A 42 8.93 -22.82 3.16
CA GLY A 42 7.95 -23.03 4.22
C GLY A 42 8.58 -23.55 5.51
N ALA A 43 9.43 -24.60 5.42
CA ALA A 43 10.15 -25.15 6.56
C ALA A 43 11.10 -24.12 7.20
N TYR A 44 11.82 -23.34 6.38
CA TYR A 44 12.70 -22.27 6.86
C TYR A 44 11.93 -21.18 7.61
N SER A 45 10.77 -20.78 7.09
CA SER A 45 9.91 -19.78 7.73
C SER A 45 9.37 -20.24 9.08
N LEU A 46 8.99 -21.53 9.18
CA LEU A 46 8.51 -22.14 10.43
C LEU A 46 9.62 -22.21 11.49
N VAL A 47 10.82 -22.66 11.12
CA VAL A 47 11.98 -22.72 12.04
C VAL A 47 12.34 -21.31 12.53
N ARG A 48 12.31 -20.31 11.65
CA ARG A 48 12.58 -18.91 12.01
C ARG A 48 11.53 -18.35 12.98
N ALA A 49 10.25 -18.67 12.78
CA ALA A 49 9.17 -18.26 13.67
C ALA A 49 9.31 -18.88 15.08
N VAL A 50 9.65 -20.16 15.17
CA VAL A 50 9.88 -20.85 16.45
C VAL A 50 11.10 -20.27 17.18
N ARG A 51 12.16 -19.92 16.45
CA ARG A 51 13.39 -19.36 17.04
C ARG A 51 13.21 -17.93 17.59
N MET A 52 12.27 -17.16 17.02
CA MET A 52 11.92 -15.82 17.49
C MET A 52 11.06 -15.83 18.77
N LYS A 53 10.35 -16.93 19.06
CA LYS A 53 9.45 -17.04 20.23
C LYS A 53 10.18 -17.37 21.55
N GLY A 54 11.48 -17.68 21.50
CA GLY A 54 12.29 -18.12 22.66
C GLY A 54 13.12 -17.05 23.37
N LYS A 55 13.07 -15.77 22.95
CA LYS A 55 13.80 -14.67 23.62
C LYS A 55 12.82 -13.67 24.27
N GLY A 56 11.99 -14.17 25.19
CA GLY A 56 11.31 -13.35 26.20
C GLY A 56 12.24 -13.16 27.40
N SER A 57 12.76 -11.95 27.56
CA SER A 57 13.64 -11.54 28.66
C SER A 57 12.95 -11.68 30.01
N LYS A 58 13.52 -12.52 30.87
CA LYS A 58 13.20 -12.67 32.29
C LYS A 58 13.73 -11.43 33.03
N GLY A 59 12.86 -10.43 33.22
CA GLY A 59 13.13 -9.24 34.04
C GLY A 59 12.64 -9.45 35.46
N ARG A 60 13.58 -9.43 36.40
CA ARG A 60 13.46 -9.66 37.84
C ARG A 60 12.87 -8.39 38.50
N HIS A 61 11.75 -8.51 39.21
CA HIS A 61 11.26 -7.44 40.09
C HIS A 61 11.90 -7.62 41.46
N ASP A 62 12.87 -6.76 41.78
CA ASP A 62 13.27 -6.52 43.16
C ASP A 62 12.68 -5.17 43.59
N ALA A 63 11.94 -5.20 44.69
CA ALA A 63 11.28 -4.07 45.30
C ALA A 63 12.19 -3.40 46.33
N SER A 64 12.64 -2.18 46.05
CA SER A 64 12.98 -1.11 46.99
C SER A 64 13.30 0.11 46.11
N GLY A 65 12.94 1.36 46.37
CA GLY A 65 12.43 2.09 47.52
C GLY A 65 12.92 3.53 47.32
N ARG A 66 12.08 4.52 47.63
CA ARG A 66 12.37 5.98 47.78
C ARG A 66 12.61 6.84 46.52
N THR A 67 11.75 7.87 46.42
CA THR A 67 11.98 9.22 45.86
C THR A 67 13.14 9.93 46.58
N PRO A 68 13.86 10.91 45.97
CA PRO A 68 13.33 12.27 45.76
C PRO A 68 13.81 13.03 44.48
N ASP A 69 13.03 14.07 44.17
CA ASP A 69 13.30 15.36 43.51
C ASP A 69 14.66 15.64 42.84
N GLY A 70 14.61 16.31 41.67
CA GLY A 70 15.67 17.26 41.27
C GLY A 70 16.12 17.22 39.80
N GLU A 71 15.82 18.32 39.10
CA GLU A 71 16.61 19.00 38.06
C GLU A 71 16.80 18.40 36.64
N ALA A 72 16.55 19.30 35.69
CA ALA A 72 16.77 19.16 34.26
C ALA A 72 18.26 19.28 33.89
N GLY A 73 18.70 18.46 32.94
CA GLY A 73 19.97 18.60 32.23
C GLY A 73 19.77 18.36 30.73
N PRO A 74 20.36 19.17 29.83
CA PRO A 74 20.13 19.08 28.39
C PRO A 74 21.12 18.09 27.75
N GLY A 75 20.62 17.03 27.12
CA GLY A 75 21.49 16.08 26.43
C GLY A 75 20.84 14.73 26.11
N GLY A 76 19.67 14.73 25.46
CA GLY A 76 18.98 13.49 25.05
C GLY A 76 18.94 13.35 23.54
N ARG A 77 19.75 12.45 22.98
CA ARG A 77 19.56 11.91 21.61
C ARG A 77 18.13 11.35 21.49
N PRO A 78 17.39 11.56 20.38
CA PRO A 78 16.02 11.05 20.28
C PRO A 78 16.02 9.52 20.28
N GLY A 79 15.67 8.98 21.43
CA GLY A 79 15.44 7.57 21.66
C GLY A 79 14.26 7.09 20.82
N ARG A 80 14.41 5.86 20.34
CA ARG A 80 13.43 5.00 19.70
C ARG A 80 12.15 4.94 20.54
N LEU A 81 11.17 5.79 20.27
CA LEU A 81 9.86 5.82 20.93
C LEU A 81 9.04 4.60 20.52
N GLY A 82 9.09 3.54 21.35
CA GLY A 82 8.05 2.52 21.39
C GLY A 82 6.86 3.09 22.17
N TYR A 83 5.79 3.46 21.49
CA TYR A 83 4.56 3.87 22.16
C TYR A 83 3.75 2.61 22.52
N ARG A 84 3.45 2.46 23.82
CA ARG A 84 2.41 1.54 24.31
C ARG A 84 1.28 2.44 24.81
N VAL A 85 0.18 2.46 24.06
CA VAL A 85 -1.06 3.11 24.50
C VAL A 85 -1.73 2.12 25.45
N GLU A 86 -1.88 2.49 26.72
CA GLU A 86 -2.59 1.65 27.67
C GLU A 86 -4.10 1.71 27.42
N PRO A 87 -4.80 0.56 27.34
CA PRO A 87 -6.26 0.53 27.25
C PRO A 87 -6.89 1.18 28.48
N ARG A 88 -7.98 1.93 28.28
CA ARG A 88 -8.84 2.37 29.39
C ARG A 88 -9.56 1.12 29.95
N PRO A 89 -9.60 0.89 31.27
CA PRO A 89 -9.93 -0.41 31.84
C PRO A 89 -11.43 -0.80 31.84
N ASP A 90 -12.34 0.05 31.35
CA ASP A 90 -13.79 -0.09 31.55
C ASP A 90 -14.68 0.15 30.32
N HIS A 91 -14.10 0.34 29.13
CA HIS A 91 -14.85 0.52 27.86
C HIS A 91 -14.29 -0.41 26.78
N GLU A 92 -15.12 -1.30 26.23
CA GLU A 92 -14.81 -2.02 24.98
C GLU A 92 -14.88 -1.01 23.83
N GLU A 93 -13.76 -0.33 23.60
CA GLU A 93 -13.60 0.63 22.51
C GLU A 93 -13.77 -0.11 21.17
N SER A 94 -14.62 0.43 20.29
CA SER A 94 -14.81 -0.17 18.96
C SER A 94 -13.52 -0.08 18.14
N VAL A 95 -13.39 -0.91 17.10
CA VAL A 95 -12.23 -0.85 16.18
C VAL A 95 -12.11 0.55 15.56
N GLU A 96 -13.24 1.18 15.25
CA GLU A 96 -13.28 2.53 14.67
C GLU A 96 -12.79 3.60 15.66
N GLU A 97 -13.23 3.52 16.92
CA GLU A 97 -12.77 4.41 17.99
C GLU A 97 -11.27 4.25 18.25
N GLN A 98 -10.78 3.01 18.28
CA GLN A 98 -9.36 2.71 18.45
C GLN A 98 -8.51 3.26 17.30
N GLU A 99 -8.97 3.10 16.05
CA GLU A 99 -8.32 3.65 14.86
C GLU A 99 -8.33 5.19 14.85
N ALA A 100 -9.46 5.81 15.20
CA ALA A 100 -9.59 7.26 15.30
C ALA A 100 -8.64 7.83 16.37
N ARG A 101 -8.58 7.19 17.54
CA ARG A 101 -7.66 7.58 18.62
C ARG A 101 -6.20 7.46 18.21
N PHE A 102 -5.82 6.33 17.60
CA PHE A 102 -4.46 6.13 17.10
C PHE A 102 -4.09 7.17 16.03
N ARG A 103 -5.04 7.54 15.17
CA ARG A 103 -4.82 8.57 14.14
C ARG A 103 -4.60 9.95 14.74
N ARG A 104 -5.40 10.34 15.73
CA ARG A 104 -5.24 11.61 16.46
C ARG A 104 -3.88 11.69 17.13
N SER A 105 -3.46 10.63 17.83
CA SER A 105 -2.13 10.61 18.47
C SER A 105 -0.98 10.61 17.46
N TYR A 106 -1.12 9.90 16.34
CA TYR A 106 -0.15 9.92 15.25
C TYR A 106 0.00 11.33 14.65
N ARG A 107 -1.11 12.00 14.31
CA ARG A 107 -1.09 13.36 13.75
C ARG A 107 -0.55 14.41 14.71
N ALA A 108 -0.89 14.31 16.00
CA ALA A 108 -0.34 15.19 17.02
C ALA A 108 1.20 15.10 17.14
N ALA A 109 1.77 13.92 16.81
CA ALA A 109 3.22 13.69 16.86
C ALA A 109 3.97 14.08 15.58
N PHE A 110 3.29 14.07 14.43
CA PHE A 110 3.87 14.40 13.13
C PHE A 110 3.20 15.67 12.60
N GLY A 111 3.83 16.82 12.79
CA GLY A 111 3.32 18.12 12.34
C GLY A 111 2.65 18.01 10.97
N CYS A 112 1.35 18.30 10.93
CA CYS A 112 0.48 18.12 9.76
C CYS A 112 0.41 19.38 8.91
N GLU A 113 1.42 20.26 8.99
CA GLU A 113 1.42 21.53 8.27
C GLU A 113 1.71 21.29 6.78
N PRO A 114 0.78 21.64 5.88
CA PRO A 114 1.01 21.46 4.45
C PRO A 114 2.13 22.36 3.95
N CYS A 115 3.03 21.83 3.13
CA CYS A 115 4.20 22.55 2.65
C CYS A 115 4.00 23.30 1.33
N ASN A 116 2.83 23.18 0.70
CA ASN A 116 2.43 23.95 -0.48
C ASN A 116 1.26 24.89 -0.19
N ALA A 117 1.02 25.82 -1.12
CA ALA A 117 -0.13 26.71 -1.05
C ALA A 117 -1.43 25.92 -1.23
N ARG A 118 -2.45 26.27 -0.45
CA ARG A 118 -3.78 25.69 -0.62
C ARG A 118 -4.36 26.13 -1.99
N PRO A 119 -4.81 25.21 -2.85
CA PRO A 119 -5.52 25.56 -4.07
C PRO A 119 -6.91 26.13 -3.76
N ASP A 120 -7.49 26.84 -4.73
CA ASP A 120 -8.85 27.34 -4.62
C ASP A 120 -9.86 26.18 -4.63
N GLY A 121 -10.90 26.28 -3.78
CA GLY A 121 -11.98 25.31 -3.73
C GLY A 121 -12.55 25.07 -2.33
N CYS A 122 -13.68 24.37 -2.28
CA CYS A 122 -14.34 24.01 -1.03
C CYS A 122 -13.53 22.95 -0.29
N LEU A 123 -13.33 23.15 1.01
CA LEU A 123 -12.71 22.15 1.87
C LEU A 123 -13.67 20.98 2.02
N ILE A 124 -13.23 19.77 1.69
CA ILE A 124 -14.10 18.57 1.77
C ILE A 124 -14.46 18.26 3.23
N ALA A 125 -13.48 18.25 4.11
CA ALA A 125 -13.64 18.05 5.54
C ALA A 125 -12.38 18.49 6.28
N ASP A 126 -12.52 18.74 7.58
CA ASP A 126 -11.39 18.97 8.46
C ASP A 126 -10.54 17.69 8.59
N VAL A 127 -9.22 17.86 8.52
CA VAL A 127 -8.28 16.72 8.50
C VAL A 127 -8.49 15.82 9.71
N GLU A 128 -8.85 16.36 10.88
CA GLU A 128 -9.07 15.62 12.13
C GLU A 128 -10.14 14.53 12.04
N GLU A 129 -11.12 14.70 11.15
CA GLU A 129 -12.21 13.76 10.93
C GLU A 129 -11.91 12.76 9.80
N CYS A 130 -10.90 13.06 8.99
CA CYS A 130 -10.54 12.26 7.83
C CYS A 130 -9.73 11.00 8.15
N ALA A 131 -9.68 10.09 7.18
CA ALA A 131 -8.79 8.95 7.12
C ALA A 131 -8.06 8.91 5.77
N GLY A 132 -6.75 8.64 5.79
CA GLY A 132 -5.96 8.58 4.58
C GLY A 132 -6.35 7.42 3.66
N VAL A 133 -6.55 7.69 2.38
CA VAL A 133 -6.88 6.72 1.33
C VAL A 133 -5.73 6.66 0.33
N ASP A 134 -5.25 5.46 0.00
CA ASP A 134 -4.13 5.30 -0.94
C ASP A 134 -4.51 5.70 -2.37
N VAL A 135 -3.63 6.51 -2.98
CA VAL A 135 -3.73 6.90 -4.39
C VAL A 135 -3.05 5.84 -5.27
N ALA A 136 -3.73 5.41 -6.33
CA ALA A 136 -3.24 4.42 -7.29
C ALA A 136 -2.25 5.04 -8.29
N LYS A 137 -1.75 4.23 -9.25
CA LYS A 137 -0.78 4.63 -10.29
C LYS A 137 0.52 5.28 -9.79
N ARG A 138 0.89 5.06 -8.52
CA ARG A 138 2.10 5.62 -7.88
C ARG A 138 3.39 5.54 -8.70
N GLY A 139 3.56 4.49 -9.52
CA GLY A 139 4.77 4.32 -10.34
C GLY A 139 5.03 5.45 -11.33
N GLU A 140 3.97 6.05 -11.88
CA GLU A 140 4.04 7.13 -12.87
C GLU A 140 4.38 8.49 -12.21
N HIS A 141 4.09 8.63 -10.91
CA HIS A 141 4.19 9.91 -10.19
C HIS A 141 5.36 9.98 -9.18
N GLN A 142 6.29 9.00 -9.20
CA GLN A 142 7.40 8.95 -8.24
C GLN A 142 8.27 10.22 -8.24
N GLY A 143 8.53 10.79 -9.42
CA GLY A 143 9.31 12.02 -9.54
C GLY A 143 8.62 13.21 -8.89
N GLN A 144 7.30 13.32 -9.05
CA GLN A 144 6.47 14.36 -8.42
C GLN A 144 6.51 14.20 -6.89
N PHE A 145 6.30 12.98 -6.37
CA PHE A 145 6.31 12.72 -4.93
C PHE A 145 7.69 12.92 -4.28
N ALA A 146 8.76 12.60 -5.00
CA ALA A 146 10.12 12.78 -4.51
C ALA A 146 10.51 14.25 -4.31
N ARG A 147 9.94 15.19 -5.07
CA ARG A 147 10.18 16.65 -4.90
C ARG A 147 9.73 17.13 -3.52
N TYR A 148 8.67 16.55 -3.00
CA TYR A 148 8.10 16.83 -1.67
C TYR A 148 8.81 16.05 -0.57
N GLY A 149 9.11 14.78 -0.83
CA GLY A 149 9.84 13.92 0.09
C GLY A 149 8.97 13.19 1.12
N LYS A 150 9.63 12.32 1.89
CA LYS A 150 8.98 11.44 2.85
C LYS A 150 8.42 12.24 4.03
N GLY A 151 7.15 11.98 4.36
CA GLY A 151 6.47 12.59 5.50
C GLY A 151 5.93 13.99 5.22
N ALA A 152 6.07 14.49 3.99
CA ALA A 152 5.49 15.77 3.61
C ALA A 152 3.95 15.70 3.67
N TRP A 153 3.36 16.77 4.18
CA TRP A 153 1.94 17.09 4.10
C TRP A 153 1.73 18.14 3.03
N MET A 154 0.63 18.04 2.28
CA MET A 154 0.31 18.97 1.18
C MET A 154 -1.19 19.15 1.03
N TRP A 155 -1.58 20.29 0.51
CA TRP A 155 -2.89 20.50 -0.07
C TRP A 155 -2.96 19.90 -1.46
N VAL A 156 -4.07 19.24 -1.76
CA VAL A 156 -4.39 18.67 -3.07
C VAL A 156 -5.80 19.09 -3.47
N LEU A 157 -6.03 19.17 -4.78
CA LEU A 157 -7.37 19.24 -5.35
C LEU A 157 -7.80 17.80 -5.68
N VAL A 158 -9.06 17.47 -5.44
CA VAL A 158 -9.65 16.20 -5.87
C VAL A 158 -10.91 16.46 -6.69
N THR A 159 -11.08 15.70 -7.77
CA THR A 159 -12.22 15.83 -8.69
C THR A 159 -12.84 14.48 -8.96
N ARG A 160 -14.15 14.46 -9.26
CA ARG A 160 -14.82 13.27 -9.77
C ARG A 160 -14.52 13.16 -11.26
N GLU A 161 -13.94 12.05 -11.67
CA GLU A 161 -13.46 11.81 -13.03
C GLU A 161 -13.73 10.37 -13.46
N HIS A 162 -13.29 10.00 -14.66
CA HIS A 162 -13.32 8.62 -15.14
C HIS A 162 -11.92 8.11 -15.46
N ILE A 163 -11.68 6.84 -15.17
CA ILE A 163 -10.42 6.17 -15.48
C ILE A 163 -10.23 6.15 -17.01
N ARG A 164 -9.10 6.67 -17.48
CA ARG A 164 -8.86 6.90 -18.91
C ARG A 164 -8.36 5.67 -19.69
N ASP A 165 -7.81 4.68 -18.99
CA ASP A 165 -7.15 3.53 -19.61
C ASP A 165 -7.21 2.25 -18.77
N GLY A 166 -6.84 1.13 -19.41
CA GLY A 166 -6.68 -0.16 -18.76
C GLY A 166 -7.99 -0.89 -18.47
N ARG A 167 -7.94 -1.84 -17.53
CA ARG A 167 -9.05 -2.77 -17.23
C ARG A 167 -10.34 -2.07 -16.78
N TYR A 168 -10.21 -0.90 -16.18
CA TYR A 168 -11.32 -0.13 -15.62
C TYR A 168 -11.58 1.17 -16.40
N GLU A 169 -11.16 1.24 -17.66
CA GLU A 169 -11.47 2.40 -18.51
C GLU A 169 -12.98 2.73 -18.46
N GLY A 170 -13.30 4.02 -18.31
CA GLY A 170 -14.66 4.53 -18.19
C GLY A 170 -15.29 4.36 -16.80
N TRP A 171 -14.63 3.72 -15.83
CA TRP A 171 -15.14 3.67 -14.46
C TRP A 171 -14.99 5.01 -13.75
N PRO A 172 -15.98 5.44 -12.94
CA PRO A 172 -15.82 6.60 -12.08
C PRO A 172 -14.64 6.43 -11.13
N THR A 173 -13.96 7.54 -10.85
CA THR A 173 -12.84 7.63 -9.93
C THR A 173 -12.80 9.00 -9.27
N ILE A 174 -11.97 9.13 -8.24
CA ILE A 174 -11.56 10.40 -7.68
C ILE A 174 -10.12 10.64 -8.15
N GLU A 175 -9.93 11.62 -9.03
CA GLU A 175 -8.60 12.05 -9.48
C GLU A 175 -8.02 13.03 -8.46
N VAL A 176 -6.72 12.89 -8.18
CA VAL A 176 -5.98 13.72 -7.23
C VAL A 176 -4.99 14.58 -8.00
N TRP A 177 -4.98 15.87 -7.72
CA TRP A 177 -4.14 16.86 -8.37
C TRP A 177 -3.24 17.54 -7.33
N LEU A 178 -1.95 17.53 -7.59
CA LEU A 178 -0.92 18.16 -6.77
C LEU A 178 -0.22 19.22 -7.61
N ASP A 179 -0.33 20.48 -7.18
CA ASP A 179 0.16 21.67 -7.88
C ASP A 179 -0.28 21.78 -9.36
N GLY A 180 -1.51 21.37 -9.66
CA GLY A 180 -2.07 21.41 -11.02
C GLY A 180 -1.62 20.25 -11.92
N GLU A 181 -0.81 19.33 -11.42
CA GLU A 181 -0.44 18.09 -12.12
C GLU A 181 -1.19 16.89 -11.52
N SER A 182 -1.70 16.00 -12.36
CA SER A 182 -2.32 14.75 -11.89
C SER A 182 -1.32 13.92 -11.09
N ALA A 183 -1.73 13.51 -9.90
CA ALA A 183 -0.98 12.71 -8.93
C ALA A 183 -1.50 11.27 -8.83
N GLY A 184 -2.40 10.89 -9.73
CA GLY A 184 -3.07 9.59 -9.76
C GLY A 184 -4.52 9.68 -9.30
N TYR A 185 -5.12 8.53 -9.06
CA TYR A 185 -6.55 8.42 -8.77
C TYR A 185 -6.86 7.27 -7.81
N LEU A 186 -8.07 7.25 -7.24
CA LEU A 186 -8.49 6.20 -6.32
C LEU A 186 -8.90 4.92 -7.08
N THR A 187 -8.55 3.75 -6.53
CA THR A 187 -9.02 2.47 -7.10
C THR A 187 -10.55 2.39 -7.12
N PRO A 188 -11.18 1.54 -7.97
CA PRO A 188 -12.64 1.42 -8.01
C PRO A 188 -13.29 1.14 -6.65
N LEU A 189 -12.66 0.28 -5.84
CA LEU A 189 -13.12 -0.07 -4.50
C LEU A 189 -13.06 1.11 -3.52
N GLN A 190 -12.03 1.96 -3.61
CA GLN A 190 -11.95 3.15 -2.76
C GLN A 190 -12.91 4.21 -3.26
N THR A 191 -13.04 4.36 -4.58
CA THR A 191 -14.00 5.29 -5.18
C THR A 191 -15.43 4.95 -4.74
N SER A 192 -15.85 3.69 -4.77
CA SER A 192 -17.19 3.29 -4.31
C SER A 192 -17.45 3.54 -2.83
N ARG A 193 -16.48 3.96 -2.04
CA ARG A 193 -16.64 4.29 -0.61
C ARG A 193 -16.53 5.78 -0.29
N HIS A 194 -16.20 6.59 -1.29
CA HIS A 194 -15.90 8.02 -1.11
C HIS A 194 -16.47 8.92 -2.22
N TYR A 195 -16.99 8.37 -3.32
CA TYR A 195 -17.35 9.15 -4.53
C TYR A 195 -18.26 10.35 -4.25
N PHE A 196 -19.32 10.17 -3.45
CA PHE A 196 -20.26 11.24 -3.15
C PHE A 196 -19.81 12.17 -2.01
N GLN A 197 -18.68 11.90 -1.37
CA GLN A 197 -18.07 12.80 -0.38
C GLN A 197 -17.30 13.93 -1.06
N VAL A 198 -16.83 13.73 -2.29
CA VAL A 198 -16.20 14.76 -3.12
C VAL A 198 -17.31 15.49 -3.89
N PRO A 199 -17.45 16.82 -3.87
CA PRO A 199 -18.46 17.52 -4.70
C PRO A 199 -18.25 17.33 -6.21
N GLU A 200 -19.25 17.66 -7.03
CA GLU A 200 -19.15 17.50 -8.50
C GLU A 200 -18.14 18.48 -9.10
N GLU A 201 -18.11 19.70 -8.59
CA GLU A 201 -17.13 20.74 -8.91
C GLU A 201 -15.71 20.42 -8.40
N GLY A 202 -15.55 19.33 -7.64
CA GLY A 202 -14.32 18.98 -6.94
C GLY A 202 -14.21 19.66 -5.58
N GLY A 203 -13.08 19.45 -4.91
CA GLY A 203 -12.82 20.03 -3.61
C GLY A 203 -11.36 19.91 -3.22
N VAL A 204 -10.99 20.62 -2.17
CA VAL A 204 -9.62 20.62 -1.65
C VAL A 204 -9.55 19.82 -0.37
N THR A 205 -8.45 19.09 -0.20
CA THR A 205 -8.17 18.35 1.01
C THR A 205 -6.66 18.22 1.22
N GLN A 206 -6.25 17.65 2.35
CA GLN A 206 -4.85 17.35 2.62
C GLN A 206 -4.47 15.96 2.14
N ALA A 207 -3.20 15.77 1.85
CA ALA A 207 -2.59 14.48 1.58
C ALA A 207 -1.23 14.42 2.26
N HIS A 208 -0.74 13.20 2.50
CA HIS A 208 0.63 12.99 2.98
C HIS A 208 1.36 11.94 2.16
N ILE A 209 2.66 12.14 2.04
CA ILE A 209 3.56 11.22 1.33
C ILE A 209 4.22 10.28 2.34
N ARG A 210 4.07 8.98 2.10
CA ARG A 210 4.84 7.92 2.75
C ARG A 210 5.89 7.40 1.80
N GLN A 211 6.94 6.82 2.35
CA GLN A 211 7.92 6.07 1.59
C GLN A 211 8.05 4.69 2.22
N ASP A 212 7.93 3.66 1.39
CA ASP A 212 8.19 2.30 1.82
C ASP A 212 9.69 2.15 2.13
N ASN A 213 10.01 1.74 3.36
CA ASN A 213 11.40 1.70 3.82
C ASN A 213 12.25 0.62 3.13
N ASN A 214 11.62 -0.38 2.51
CA ASN A 214 12.34 -1.50 1.87
C ASN A 214 12.61 -1.22 0.39
N THR A 215 11.63 -0.62 -0.29
CA THR A 215 11.66 -0.40 -1.75
C THR A 215 12.01 1.04 -2.12
N GLY A 216 11.91 1.98 -1.18
CA GLY A 216 12.10 3.42 -1.43
C GLY A 216 10.96 4.06 -2.22
N VAL A 217 9.91 3.31 -2.54
CA VAL A 217 8.77 3.78 -3.34
C VAL A 217 7.92 4.73 -2.51
N TYR A 218 7.56 5.86 -3.10
CA TYR A 218 6.66 6.84 -2.51
C TYR A 218 5.20 6.46 -2.73
N HIS A 219 4.37 6.72 -1.72
CA HIS A 219 2.94 6.50 -1.67
C HIS A 219 2.26 7.76 -1.19
N MET A 220 1.31 8.29 -1.97
CA MET A 220 0.43 9.36 -1.52
C MET A 220 -0.81 8.76 -0.87
N ARG A 221 -1.23 9.32 0.26
CA ARG A 221 -2.54 9.08 0.86
C ARG A 221 -3.29 10.40 0.98
N VAL A 222 -4.48 10.46 0.40
CA VAL A 222 -5.37 11.62 0.48
C VAL A 222 -6.32 11.48 1.67
N GLU A 223 -6.51 12.55 2.43
CA GLU A 223 -7.38 12.55 3.60
C GLU A 223 -8.82 12.81 3.16
N LEU A 224 -9.68 11.82 3.30
CA LEU A 224 -11.11 11.91 2.99
C LEU A 224 -11.94 11.58 4.23
N PRO A 225 -13.21 12.01 4.30
CA PRO A 225 -14.11 11.59 5.37
C PRO A 225 -14.13 10.07 5.54
N PRO A 226 -14.55 9.56 6.72
CA PRO A 226 -14.63 8.13 6.97
C PRO A 226 -15.38 7.41 5.84
N LYS A 227 -14.83 6.28 5.40
CA LYS A 227 -15.44 5.46 4.34
C LYS A 227 -16.85 5.05 4.74
N HIS A 228 -17.77 5.10 3.79
CA HIS A 228 -19.08 4.47 3.92
C HIS A 228 -19.09 3.09 3.26
N ASP A 229 -20.22 2.39 3.33
CA ASP A 229 -20.44 1.14 2.61
C ASP A 229 -20.33 1.35 1.09
N GLU A 230 -19.93 0.31 0.37
CA GLU A 230 -19.75 0.41 -1.08
C GLU A 230 -21.06 0.78 -1.78
N ILE A 231 -21.02 1.85 -2.57
CA ILE A 231 -22.14 2.28 -3.38
C ILE A 231 -22.05 1.72 -4.80
N PHE A 232 -23.22 1.59 -5.43
CA PHE A 232 -23.34 1.11 -6.79
C PHE A 232 -23.02 2.22 -7.79
N LEU A 233 -21.83 2.14 -8.42
CA LEU A 233 -21.34 3.16 -9.35
C LEU A 233 -21.56 2.82 -10.84
N GLU A 234 -22.13 1.66 -11.16
CA GLU A 234 -22.34 1.26 -12.56
C GLU A 234 -23.12 2.26 -13.44
N PRO A 235 -24.14 2.98 -12.92
CA PRO A 235 -24.87 3.96 -13.72
C PRO A 235 -24.01 5.14 -14.21
N PHE A 236 -22.87 5.38 -13.56
CA PHE A 236 -21.95 6.47 -13.87
C PHE A 236 -20.78 6.02 -14.75
N ILE A 237 -20.73 4.75 -15.17
CA ILE A 237 -19.67 4.25 -16.06
C ILE A 237 -19.86 4.86 -17.45
N GLU A 238 -18.84 5.58 -17.92
CA GLU A 238 -18.76 6.06 -19.28
C GLU A 238 -18.42 4.90 -20.22
N ARG A 239 -19.37 4.56 -21.07
CA ARG A 239 -19.15 3.56 -22.11
C ARG A 239 -18.74 4.28 -23.38
N ARG A 240 -17.50 4.08 -23.84
CA ARG A 240 -17.14 4.45 -25.20
C ARG A 240 -18.13 3.76 -26.16
N PRO A 241 -18.74 4.50 -27.11
CA PRO A 241 -19.51 3.85 -28.14
C PRO A 241 -18.58 2.88 -28.86
N ALA A 242 -19.04 1.63 -29.05
CA ALA A 242 -18.30 0.67 -29.84
C ALA A 242 -17.97 1.31 -31.19
N PRO A 243 -16.75 1.12 -31.74
CA PRO A 243 -16.46 1.59 -33.09
C PRO A 243 -17.57 1.06 -33.99
N ARG A 244 -18.28 1.97 -34.68
CA ARG A 244 -19.26 1.57 -35.68
C ARG A 244 -18.51 0.61 -36.60
N ARG A 245 -18.98 -0.64 -36.70
CA ARG A 245 -18.54 -1.51 -37.79
C ARG A 245 -18.86 -0.71 -39.05
N ASP A 246 -17.83 -0.26 -39.75
CA ASP A 246 -18.01 0.36 -41.05
C ASP A 246 -18.95 -0.55 -41.84
N ALA A 247 -20.04 0.02 -42.35
CA ALA A 247 -20.97 -0.73 -43.17
C ALA A 247 -20.15 -1.43 -44.26
N PRO A 248 -20.42 -2.72 -44.55
CA PRO A 248 -19.68 -3.44 -45.58
C PRO A 248 -19.71 -2.59 -46.86
N THR A 249 -18.53 -2.23 -47.36
CA THR A 249 -18.37 -1.46 -48.60
C THR A 249 -19.28 -2.09 -49.64
N PRO A 250 -20.15 -1.31 -50.32
CA PRO A 250 -21.01 -1.86 -51.35
C PRO A 250 -20.13 -2.57 -52.37
N VAL A 251 -20.24 -3.90 -52.42
CA VAL A 251 -19.54 -4.73 -53.39
C VAL A 251 -20.01 -4.24 -54.76
N GLY A 252 -19.09 -3.64 -55.52
CA GLY A 252 -19.38 -3.14 -56.86
C GLY A 252 -20.01 -4.23 -57.73
N PRO A 253 -20.75 -3.85 -58.79
CA PRO A 253 -21.45 -4.81 -59.63
C PRO A 253 -20.48 -5.88 -60.16
N PRO A 254 -20.90 -7.15 -60.23
CA PRO A 254 -20.04 -8.24 -60.66
C PRO A 254 -19.49 -7.96 -62.07
N PRO A 255 -18.24 -8.36 -62.35
CA PRO A 255 -17.63 -8.13 -63.65
C PRO A 255 -18.45 -8.82 -64.76
N PRO A 256 -18.55 -8.21 -65.95
CA PRO A 256 -19.32 -8.77 -67.06
C PRO A 256 -18.73 -10.11 -67.52
N PRO A 257 -19.57 -11.07 -67.95
CA PRO A 257 -19.11 -12.38 -68.36
C PRO A 257 -18.18 -12.28 -69.58
N PRO A 258 -17.17 -13.17 -69.69
CA PRO A 258 -16.23 -13.15 -70.81
C PRO A 258 -16.96 -13.42 -72.12
N ARG A 259 -16.74 -12.53 -73.11
CA ARG A 259 -17.24 -12.70 -74.47
C ARG A 259 -16.59 -13.93 -75.10
N ARG A 260 -17.39 -14.96 -75.41
CA ARG A 260 -16.95 -16.08 -76.23
C ARG A 260 -16.66 -15.58 -77.65
N ARG A 261 -15.46 -15.89 -78.16
CA ARG A 261 -15.13 -15.82 -79.58
C ARG A 261 -15.46 -17.16 -80.23
#